data_AF-A0A5P2DF54-F1
#
_entry.id   AF-A0A5P2DF54-F1
#
_cell.length_a   1.000
_cell.length_b   1.000
_cell.length_c   1.000
_cell.angle_alpha   90.00
_cell.angle_beta   90.00
_cell.angle_gamma   90.00
#
_symmetry.space_group_name_H-M   'P 1'
#
loop_
_entity.id
_entity.type
_entity.pdbx_description
1 polymer ?
#
loop_
_entity_poly.entity_id
_entity_poly.type
_entity_poly.pdbx_seq_one_letter_code
_entity_poly.pdbx_strand_id
1 'polypeptide(L)'
;MCTVGRAAVAAAIADLVAAYPHLAADPSPHPALVGCEEVVWSELPGCTDGVPALLYGLVDPDTAEVAGRALSLLVMAGPMQISAAMPAVVPYLLRLAADPEVPRRGLHFDLVLVAAALSEPVDPGEPERARCRAAFEADAVWVRRLLADDQLPEGEPLRQDERDSLLRAAGLGPDWPGRPGRPGRPG
;
A
#
# COMPACT_ATOMS: atom_id res chain seq x y z
N MET A 1 -16.33 -9.43 18.40
CA MET A 1 -15.56 -9.26 17.16
C MET A 1 -15.23 -7.78 17.01
N CYS A 2 -13.97 -7.44 16.70
CA CYS A 2 -13.19 -6.39 17.35
C CYS A 2 -13.58 -4.93 17.04
N THR A 3 -14.45 -4.34 17.86
CA THR A 3 -14.63 -2.87 17.97
C THR A 3 -13.35 -2.14 18.33
N VAL A 4 -12.38 -2.83 18.95
CA VAL A 4 -11.07 -2.31 19.35
C VAL A 4 -10.24 -1.83 18.15
N GLY A 5 -10.33 -2.51 16.99
CA GLY A 5 -9.56 -2.14 15.80
C GLY A 5 -10.03 -0.83 15.18
N ARG A 6 -11.34 -0.72 14.89
CA ARG A 6 -11.92 0.50 14.31
C ARG A 6 -11.75 1.72 15.21
N ALA A 7 -11.95 1.56 16.52
CA ALA A 7 -11.79 2.66 17.48
C ALA A 7 -10.34 3.11 17.58
N ALA A 8 -9.38 2.19 17.58
CA ALA A 8 -7.95 2.52 17.60
C ALA A 8 -7.51 3.23 16.31
N VAL A 9 -7.95 2.76 15.15
CA VAL A 9 -7.70 3.41 13.85
C VAL A 9 -8.33 4.81 13.83
N ALA A 10 -9.59 4.94 14.25
CA ALA A 10 -10.27 6.22 14.33
C ALA A 10 -9.56 7.21 15.25
N ALA A 11 -9.11 6.75 16.43
CA ALA A 11 -8.35 7.57 17.37
C ALA A 11 -7.01 8.02 16.78
N ALA A 12 -6.25 7.10 16.17
CA ALA A 12 -4.97 7.42 15.54
C ALA A 12 -5.12 8.45 14.39
N ILE A 13 -6.17 8.31 13.57
CA ILE A 13 -6.47 9.27 12.50
C ILE A 13 -6.93 10.62 13.09
N ALA A 14 -7.77 10.60 14.13
CA ALA A 14 -8.21 11.83 14.80
C ALA A 14 -7.04 12.58 15.44
N ASP A 15 -6.12 11.86 16.10
CA ASP A 15 -4.91 12.43 16.69
C ASP A 15 -3.99 13.03 15.61
N LEU A 16 -3.83 12.34 14.47
CA LEU A 16 -3.10 12.85 13.31
C LEU A 16 -3.71 14.16 12.79
N VAL A 17 -5.02 14.20 12.54
CA VAL A 17 -5.72 15.39 12.02
C VAL A 17 -5.73 16.52 13.05
N ALA A 18 -5.85 16.22 14.34
CA ALA A 18 -5.78 17.22 15.40
C ALA A 18 -4.38 17.88 15.48
N ALA A 19 -3.32 17.09 15.29
CA ALA A 19 -1.95 17.59 15.24
C ALA A 19 -1.63 18.34 13.94
N TYR A 20 -2.22 17.90 12.81
CA TYR A 20 -1.94 18.41 11.47
C TYR A 20 -3.24 18.73 10.71
N PRO A 21 -3.92 19.84 11.03
CA PRO A 21 -5.24 20.15 10.46
C PRO A 21 -5.25 20.35 8.95
N HIS A 22 -4.10 20.72 8.35
CA HIS A 22 -3.97 20.94 6.91
C HIS A 22 -4.24 19.66 6.11
N LEU A 23 -3.96 18.48 6.67
CA LEU A 23 -4.23 17.19 6.02
C LEU A 23 -5.71 16.94 5.74
N ALA A 24 -6.61 17.56 6.51
CA ALA A 24 -8.06 17.44 6.32
C ALA A 24 -8.68 18.65 5.60
N ALA A 25 -8.07 19.83 5.72
CA ALA A 25 -8.65 21.08 5.22
C ALA A 25 -8.22 21.43 3.79
N ASP A 26 -6.94 21.25 3.47
CA ASP A 26 -6.36 21.61 2.18
C ASP A 26 -5.10 20.76 1.93
N PRO A 27 -5.26 19.45 1.72
CA PRO A 27 -4.12 18.58 1.48
C PRO A 27 -3.44 18.95 0.17
N SER A 28 -2.10 18.95 0.18
CA SER A 28 -1.34 19.15 -1.06
C SER A 28 -1.61 17.97 -2.01
N PRO A 29 -2.04 18.23 -3.26
CA PRO A 29 -2.40 17.17 -4.18
C PRO A 29 -1.17 16.34 -4.56
N HIS A 30 -1.32 15.02 -4.57
CA HIS A 30 -0.25 14.10 -4.95
C HIS A 30 -0.73 13.12 -6.03
N PRO A 31 0.02 12.91 -7.14
CA PRO A 31 -0.38 12.00 -8.23
C PRO A 31 -0.69 10.58 -7.76
N ALA A 32 0.05 10.08 -6.76
CA ALA A 32 -0.17 8.76 -6.18
C ALA A 32 -1.53 8.61 -5.46
N LEU A 33 -2.17 9.72 -5.08
CA LEU A 33 -3.41 9.74 -4.30
C LEU A 33 -4.65 10.15 -5.13
N VAL A 34 -4.50 10.32 -6.45
CA VAL A 34 -5.64 10.57 -7.35
C VAL A 34 -6.70 9.47 -7.19
N GLY A 35 -7.96 9.88 -7.00
CA GLY A 35 -9.11 9.00 -6.75
C GLY A 35 -9.36 8.67 -5.27
N CYS A 36 -8.46 9.04 -4.36
CA CYS A 36 -8.59 8.71 -2.93
C CYS A 36 -9.86 9.27 -2.29
N GLU A 37 -10.22 10.50 -2.61
CA GLU A 37 -11.42 11.19 -2.09
C GLU A 37 -12.73 10.62 -2.68
N GLU A 38 -12.66 9.88 -3.78
CA GLU A 38 -13.84 9.31 -4.46
C GLU A 38 -14.28 7.97 -3.84
N VAL A 39 -13.43 7.36 -3.03
CA VAL A 39 -13.73 6.13 -2.30
C VAL A 39 -14.62 6.45 -1.10
N VAL A 40 -15.75 5.76 -0.98
CA VAL A 40 -16.65 5.89 0.17
C VAL A 40 -16.09 5.11 1.37
N TRP A 41 -15.03 5.64 2.00
CA TRP A 41 -14.27 4.96 3.05
C TRP A 41 -15.13 4.50 4.23
N SER A 42 -16.15 5.25 4.62
CA SER A 42 -17.07 4.89 5.72
C SER A 42 -17.88 3.61 5.48
N GLU A 43 -18.06 3.17 4.23
CA GLU A 43 -18.72 1.91 3.89
C GLU A 43 -17.82 0.69 4.09
N LEU A 44 -16.49 0.89 4.15
CA LEU A 44 -15.53 -0.18 4.36
C LEU A 44 -15.47 -0.56 5.85
N PRO A 45 -15.60 -1.84 6.22
CA PRO A 45 -15.50 -2.27 7.60
C PRO A 45 -14.17 -1.86 8.24
N GLY A 46 -14.25 -1.19 9.40
CA GLY A 46 -13.07 -0.74 10.15
C GLY A 46 -12.51 0.62 9.71
N CYS A 47 -13.03 1.22 8.64
CA CYS A 47 -12.60 2.53 8.15
C CYS A 47 -13.40 3.68 8.77
N THR A 48 -12.88 4.89 8.54
CA THR A 48 -13.50 6.19 8.87
C THR A 48 -13.36 7.11 7.66
N ASP A 49 -14.12 8.21 7.63
CA ASP A 49 -13.99 9.22 6.56
C ASP A 49 -12.65 9.98 6.60
N GLY A 50 -11.80 9.75 7.61
CA GLY A 50 -10.48 10.38 7.74
C GLY A 50 -9.34 9.62 7.04
N VAL A 51 -9.63 8.53 6.32
CA VAL A 51 -8.60 7.78 5.56
C VAL A 51 -7.89 8.63 4.50
N PRO A 52 -8.54 9.56 3.76
CA PRO A 52 -7.83 10.45 2.86
C PRO A 52 -6.76 11.31 3.57
N ALA A 53 -7.10 11.92 4.70
CA ALA A 53 -6.13 12.70 5.49
C ALA A 53 -4.94 11.85 5.96
N LEU A 54 -5.20 10.59 6.34
CA LEU A 54 -4.14 9.62 6.62
C LEU A 54 -3.24 9.36 5.41
N LEU A 55 -3.82 9.15 4.22
CA LEU A 55 -3.06 8.88 3.00
C LEU A 55 -2.25 10.12 2.54
N TYR A 56 -2.80 11.33 2.69
CA TYR A 56 -2.04 12.57 2.46
C TYR A 56 -0.92 12.76 3.49
N GLY A 57 -1.10 12.30 4.72
CA GLY A 57 -0.03 12.32 5.71
C GLY A 57 1.18 11.46 5.32
N LEU A 58 0.99 10.42 4.50
CA LEU A 58 2.10 9.57 4.03
C LEU A 58 3.03 10.27 3.05
N VAL A 59 2.53 11.26 2.31
CA VAL A 59 3.32 12.03 1.33
C VAL A 59 3.90 13.32 1.93
N ASP A 60 3.45 13.71 3.12
CA ASP A 60 3.97 14.86 3.86
C ASP A 60 5.18 14.42 4.72
N PRO A 61 6.40 14.94 4.47
CA PRO A 61 7.60 14.57 5.21
C PRO A 61 7.49 14.74 6.73
N ASP A 62 6.73 15.73 7.19
CA ASP A 62 6.61 16.03 8.63
C ASP A 62 5.66 15.06 9.35
N THR A 63 4.79 14.37 8.60
CA THR A 63 3.74 13.53 9.18
C THR A 63 3.85 12.05 8.79
N ALA A 64 4.66 11.72 7.79
CA ALA A 64 4.78 10.39 7.19
C ALA A 64 5.04 9.26 8.18
N GLU A 65 5.84 9.51 9.23
CA GLU A 65 6.09 8.50 10.26
C GLU A 65 4.83 8.18 11.08
N VAL A 66 4.10 9.22 11.49
CA VAL A 66 2.88 9.07 12.30
C VAL A 66 1.76 8.46 11.44
N ALA A 67 1.60 8.96 10.22
CA ALA A 67 0.67 8.41 9.24
C ALA A 67 0.97 6.93 8.93
N GLY A 68 2.25 6.55 8.75
CA GLY A 68 2.64 5.16 8.50
C GLY A 68 2.25 4.19 9.61
N ARG A 69 2.27 4.65 10.87
CA ARG A 69 1.81 3.85 12.03
C ARG A 69 0.29 3.65 12.00
N ALA A 70 -0.48 4.70 11.74
CA ALA A 70 -1.93 4.63 11.61
C ALA A 70 -2.37 3.79 10.40
N LEU A 71 -1.64 3.87 9.28
CA LEU A 71 -1.83 3.03 8.11
C LEU A 71 -1.65 1.55 8.45
N SER A 72 -0.57 1.19 9.16
CA SER A 72 -0.33 -0.19 9.59
C SER A 72 -1.50 -0.75 10.42
N LEU A 73 -2.10 0.07 11.30
CA LEU A 73 -3.30 -0.31 12.06
C LEU A 73 -4.54 -0.46 11.17
N LEU A 74 -4.70 0.40 10.17
CA LEU A 74 -5.82 0.38 9.24
C LEU A 74 -5.82 -0.89 8.38
N VAL A 75 -4.66 -1.26 7.84
CA VAL A 75 -4.57 -2.32 6.82
C VAL A 75 -4.37 -3.72 7.40
N MET A 76 -3.99 -3.83 8.67
CA MET A 76 -3.80 -5.10 9.36
C MET A 76 -4.93 -5.37 10.36
N ALA A 77 -5.63 -6.50 10.20
CA ALA A 77 -6.66 -6.94 11.16
C ALA A 77 -6.07 -7.77 12.31
N GLY A 78 -4.83 -8.25 12.16
CA GLY A 78 -4.10 -9.04 13.13
C GLY A 78 -2.84 -9.65 12.51
N PRO A 79 -2.10 -10.50 13.25
CA PRO A 79 -0.97 -11.23 12.70
C PRO A 79 -1.41 -12.06 11.50
N MET A 80 -0.78 -11.82 10.34
CA MET A 80 -1.05 -12.52 9.08
C MET A 80 -2.49 -12.39 8.54
N GLN A 81 -3.20 -11.33 8.94
CA GLN A 81 -4.54 -11.02 8.46
C GLN A 81 -4.63 -9.59 7.95
N ILE A 82 -5.03 -9.45 6.68
CA ILE A 82 -5.35 -8.14 6.08
C ILE A 82 -6.75 -7.70 6.49
N SER A 83 -6.93 -6.39 6.66
CA SER A 83 -8.25 -5.83 6.93
C SER A 83 -9.08 -5.68 5.66
N ALA A 84 -10.37 -5.40 5.82
CA ALA A 84 -11.26 -5.06 4.71
C ALA A 84 -10.86 -3.76 3.99
N ALA A 85 -10.01 -2.92 4.60
CA ALA A 85 -9.49 -1.70 4.01
C ALA A 85 -8.33 -1.97 3.03
N MET A 86 -7.55 -3.05 3.26
CA MET A 86 -6.35 -3.33 2.47
C MET A 86 -6.60 -3.31 0.95
N PRO A 87 -7.63 -3.98 0.40
CA PRO A 87 -7.87 -3.96 -1.04
C PRO A 87 -8.10 -2.56 -1.61
N ALA A 88 -8.76 -1.67 -0.87
CA ALA A 88 -8.99 -0.29 -1.30
C ALA A 88 -7.74 0.58 -1.18
N VAL A 89 -6.81 0.22 -0.30
CA VAL A 89 -5.56 0.96 -0.05
C VAL A 89 -4.43 0.53 -1.01
N VAL A 90 -4.42 -0.71 -1.48
CA VAL A 90 -3.39 -1.29 -2.38
C VAL A 90 -3.05 -0.40 -3.59
N PRO A 91 -4.01 0.14 -4.37
CA PRO A 91 -3.71 1.00 -5.51
C PRO A 91 -2.88 2.23 -5.15
N TYR A 92 -3.09 2.77 -3.95
CA TYR A 92 -2.35 3.93 -3.45
C TYR A 92 -0.97 3.51 -2.95
N LEU A 93 -0.86 2.39 -2.22
CA LEU A 93 0.45 1.86 -1.79
C LEU A 93 1.37 1.54 -2.96
N LEU A 94 0.82 0.94 -4.03
CA LEU A 94 1.56 0.64 -5.25
C LEU A 94 2.13 1.91 -5.90
N ARG A 95 1.33 2.96 -5.98
CA ARG A 95 1.76 4.26 -6.54
C ARG A 95 2.76 4.98 -5.63
N LEU A 96 2.51 5.01 -4.32
CA LEU A 96 3.40 5.61 -3.32
C LEU A 96 4.76 4.92 -3.31
N ALA A 97 4.78 3.58 -3.32
CA ALA A 97 6.01 2.82 -3.40
C ALA A 97 6.75 3.00 -4.73
N ALA A 98 6.05 3.36 -5.82
CA ALA A 98 6.67 3.57 -7.14
C ALA A 98 7.22 4.99 -7.36
N ASP A 99 6.97 5.89 -6.42
CA ASP A 99 7.40 7.29 -6.47
C ASP A 99 8.64 7.50 -5.60
N PRO A 100 9.79 7.90 -6.17
CA PRO A 100 11.03 8.10 -5.41
C PRO A 100 10.99 9.29 -4.45
N GLU A 101 10.10 10.26 -4.67
CA GLU A 101 10.01 11.47 -3.83
C GLU A 101 9.13 11.26 -2.59
N VAL A 102 8.40 10.14 -2.52
CA VAL A 102 7.53 9.83 -1.39
C VAL A 102 8.38 9.51 -0.15
N PRO A 103 8.16 10.22 0.98
CA PRO A 103 8.83 9.91 2.23
C PRO A 103 8.59 8.46 2.63
N ARG A 104 9.60 7.81 3.22
CA ARG A 104 9.46 6.43 3.73
C ARG A 104 9.00 5.45 2.65
N ARG A 105 9.36 5.67 1.38
CA ARG A 105 9.03 4.81 0.25
C ARG A 105 9.23 3.31 0.54
N GLY A 106 10.33 2.94 1.20
CA GLY A 106 10.59 1.56 1.63
C GLY A 106 9.48 0.96 2.50
N LEU A 107 8.93 1.72 3.45
CA LEU A 107 7.80 1.28 4.30
C LEU A 107 6.55 0.96 3.47
N HIS A 108 6.23 1.80 2.49
CA HIS A 108 5.11 1.56 1.59
C HIS A 108 5.32 0.27 0.79
N PHE A 109 6.54 0.07 0.30
CA PHE A 109 6.90 -1.13 -0.42
C PHE A 109 6.81 -2.40 0.45
N ASP A 110 7.27 -2.35 1.71
CA ASP A 110 7.13 -3.45 2.66
C ASP A 110 5.65 -3.84 2.88
N LEU A 111 4.76 -2.85 3.00
CA LEU A 111 3.32 -3.10 3.10
C LEU A 111 2.74 -3.72 1.82
N VAL A 112 3.23 -3.32 0.63
CA VAL A 112 2.87 -3.96 -0.64
C VAL A 112 3.30 -5.43 -0.64
N LEU A 113 4.51 -5.75 -0.16
CA LEU A 113 4.97 -7.15 -0.07
C LEU A 113 4.11 -7.97 0.87
N VAL A 114 3.76 -7.43 2.04
CA VAL A 114 2.85 -8.08 3.00
C VAL A 114 1.47 -8.30 2.37
N ALA A 115 0.91 -7.29 1.70
CA ALA A 115 -0.39 -7.41 1.05
C ALA A 115 -0.38 -8.45 -0.07
N ALA A 116 0.69 -8.50 -0.87
CA ALA A 116 0.85 -9.49 -1.93
C ALA A 116 0.93 -10.91 -1.38
N ALA A 117 1.80 -11.14 -0.38
CA ALA A 117 1.95 -12.45 0.27
C ALA A 117 0.63 -12.92 0.92
N LEU A 118 -0.13 -12.01 1.54
CA LEU A 118 -1.40 -12.34 2.18
C LEU A 118 -2.57 -12.43 1.18
N SER A 119 -2.42 -11.97 -0.06
CA SER A 119 -3.46 -12.11 -1.10
C SER A 119 -3.56 -13.53 -1.69
N GLU A 120 -2.60 -14.40 -1.36
CA GLU A 120 -2.61 -15.78 -1.82
C GLU A 120 -3.84 -16.53 -1.32
N PRO A 121 -4.45 -17.38 -2.18
CA PRO A 121 -5.60 -18.16 -1.81
C PRO A 121 -5.24 -19.18 -0.72
N VAL A 122 -6.02 -19.20 0.35
CA VAL A 122 -6.00 -20.21 1.41
C VAL A 122 -7.37 -20.89 1.48
N ASP A 123 -7.46 -22.10 2.03
CA ASP A 123 -8.73 -22.82 2.21
C ASP A 123 -9.10 -22.91 3.71
N PRO A 124 -10.27 -22.41 4.14
CA PRO A 124 -11.29 -21.70 3.34
C PRO A 124 -10.85 -20.27 2.96
N GLY A 125 -11.26 -19.84 1.76
CA GLY A 125 -10.88 -18.55 1.20
C GLY A 125 -11.53 -17.37 1.93
N GLU A 126 -10.70 -16.42 2.36
CA GLU A 126 -11.14 -15.13 2.89
C GLU A 126 -11.48 -14.17 1.74
N PRO A 127 -12.68 -13.55 1.71
CA PRO A 127 -13.09 -12.60 0.66
C PRO A 127 -12.10 -11.44 0.47
N GLU A 128 -11.49 -10.98 1.56
CA GLU A 128 -10.52 -9.88 1.58
C GLU A 128 -9.28 -10.22 0.76
N ARG A 129 -8.80 -11.46 0.79
CA ARG A 129 -7.63 -11.91 0.00
C ARG A 129 -7.92 -11.89 -1.49
N ALA A 130 -9.10 -12.37 -1.88
CA ALA A 130 -9.54 -12.34 -3.27
C ALA A 130 -9.71 -10.90 -3.79
N ARG A 131 -10.29 -10.00 -2.98
CA ARG A 131 -10.41 -8.57 -3.31
C ARG A 131 -9.04 -7.89 -3.39
N CYS A 132 -8.13 -8.21 -2.48
CA CYS A 132 -6.76 -7.69 -2.47
C CYS A 132 -6.04 -8.07 -3.77
N ARG A 133 -6.11 -9.35 -4.17
CA ARG A 133 -5.56 -9.83 -5.43
C ARG A 133 -6.18 -9.12 -6.65
N ALA A 134 -7.50 -8.94 -6.67
CA ALA A 134 -8.15 -8.20 -7.75
C ALA A 134 -7.66 -6.74 -7.86
N ALA A 135 -7.35 -6.09 -6.73
CA ALA A 135 -6.74 -4.76 -6.74
C ALA A 135 -5.32 -4.78 -7.33
N PHE A 136 -4.50 -5.77 -6.96
CA PHE A 136 -3.17 -5.96 -7.57
C PHE A 136 -3.24 -6.23 -9.08
N GLU A 137 -4.19 -7.05 -9.54
CA GLU A 137 -4.39 -7.34 -10.97
C GLU A 137 -4.82 -6.08 -11.73
N ALA A 138 -5.72 -5.27 -11.17
CA ALA A 138 -6.16 -4.01 -11.76
C ALA A 138 -5.01 -3.00 -11.91
N ASP A 139 -4.07 -2.99 -10.97
CA ASP A 139 -2.93 -2.08 -10.91
C ASP A 139 -1.58 -2.76 -11.25
N ALA A 140 -1.61 -3.86 -12.02
CA ALA A 140 -0.43 -4.67 -12.34
C ALA A 140 0.70 -3.86 -13.04
N VAL A 141 0.37 -2.74 -13.69
CA VAL A 141 1.37 -1.82 -14.26
C VAL A 141 2.32 -1.26 -13.19
N TRP A 142 1.82 -0.96 -12.00
CA TRP A 142 2.64 -0.46 -10.88
C TRP A 142 3.48 -1.57 -10.28
N VAL A 143 2.94 -2.79 -10.18
CA VAL A 143 3.72 -3.97 -9.75
C VAL A 143 4.91 -4.21 -10.68
N ARG A 144 4.71 -4.12 -11.99
CA ARG A 144 5.81 -4.24 -12.97
C ARG A 144 6.86 -3.16 -12.78
N ARG A 145 6.45 -1.92 -12.52
CA ARG A 145 7.35 -0.80 -12.25
C ARG A 145 8.19 -1.05 -11.01
N LEU A 146 7.58 -1.51 -9.92
CA LEU A 146 8.28 -1.87 -8.68
C LEU A 146 9.28 -3.02 -8.90
N LEU A 147 8.89 -4.07 -9.63
CA LEU A 147 9.79 -5.21 -9.92
C LEU A 147 11.01 -4.86 -10.79
N ALA A 148 10.90 -3.78 -11.57
CA ALA A 148 11.95 -3.25 -12.43
C ALA A 148 12.80 -2.17 -11.75
N ASP A 149 12.37 -1.69 -10.58
CA ASP A 149 13.07 -0.66 -9.82
C ASP A 149 14.28 -1.26 -9.11
N ASP A 150 15.48 -0.78 -9.43
CA ASP A 150 16.72 -1.24 -8.81
C ASP A 150 17.12 -0.44 -7.56
N GLN A 151 16.34 0.58 -7.20
CA GLN A 151 16.47 1.36 -5.98
C GLN A 151 15.63 0.80 -4.82
N LEU A 152 14.82 -0.23 -5.07
CA LEU A 152 14.03 -0.93 -4.05
C LEU A 152 14.47 -2.40 -3.86
N PRO A 153 14.45 -2.91 -2.62
CA PRO A 153 14.40 -2.16 -1.36
C PRO A 153 15.69 -1.35 -1.08
N GLU A 154 15.64 -0.44 -0.10
CA GLU A 154 16.77 0.43 0.30
C GLU A 154 17.96 -0.40 0.84
N GLY A 155 18.77 -0.95 -0.06
CA GLY A 155 20.06 -1.60 0.26
C GLY A 155 20.09 -3.13 0.22
N GLU A 156 18.95 -3.80 0.01
CA GLU A 156 18.91 -5.26 -0.17
C GLU A 156 18.21 -5.64 -1.48
N PRO A 157 18.63 -6.70 -2.17
CA PRO A 157 17.88 -7.20 -3.32
C PRO A 157 16.59 -7.88 -2.84
N LEU A 158 15.48 -7.62 -3.54
CA LEU A 158 14.21 -8.29 -3.33
C LEU A 158 14.38 -9.82 -3.38
N ARG A 159 13.92 -10.52 -2.35
CA ARG A 159 14.02 -11.99 -2.29
C ARG A 159 13.13 -12.63 -3.35
N GLN A 160 13.46 -13.88 -3.73
CA GLN A 160 12.72 -14.57 -4.79
C GLN A 160 11.25 -14.83 -4.40
N ASP A 161 10.98 -15.20 -3.15
CA ASP A 161 9.64 -15.40 -2.61
C ASP A 161 8.80 -14.11 -2.66
N GLU A 162 9.42 -12.96 -2.39
CA GLU A 162 8.79 -11.65 -2.47
C GLU A 162 8.46 -11.27 -3.92
N ARG A 163 9.38 -11.52 -4.87
CA ARG A 163 9.14 -11.36 -6.31
C ARG A 163 7.98 -12.22 -6.78
N ASP A 164 7.98 -13.49 -6.39
CA ASP A 164 6.95 -14.45 -6.80
C ASP A 164 5.59 -14.07 -6.22
N SER A 165 5.55 -13.58 -4.98
CA SER A 165 4.31 -13.09 -4.34
C SER A 165 3.71 -11.91 -5.11
N LEU A 166 4.54 -10.93 -5.51
CA LEU A 166 4.09 -9.80 -6.33
C LEU A 166 3.58 -10.23 -7.70
N LEU A 167 4.30 -11.13 -8.37
CA LEU A 167 3.90 -11.65 -9.68
C LEU A 167 2.55 -12.38 -9.59
N ARG A 168 2.39 -13.27 -8.61
CA ARG A 168 1.13 -14.00 -8.38
C ARG A 168 -0.02 -13.07 -8.02
N ALA A 169 0.20 -12.11 -7.12
CA ALA A 169 -0.82 -11.14 -6.72
C ALA A 169 -1.31 -10.30 -7.92
N ALA A 170 -0.42 -9.96 -8.84
CA ALA A 170 -0.74 -9.16 -10.03
C ALA A 170 -1.23 -9.99 -11.23
N GLY A 171 -1.39 -11.31 -11.09
CA GLY A 171 -1.75 -12.20 -12.20
C GLY A 171 -0.70 -12.22 -13.32
N LEU A 172 0.56 -11.92 -13.00
CA LEU A 172 1.67 -11.90 -13.94
C LEU A 172 2.33 -13.28 -13.97
N GLY A 173 2.48 -13.85 -15.17
CA GLY A 173 3.16 -15.14 -15.35
C GLY A 173 4.66 -15.08 -15.01
N PRO A 174 5.28 -16.24 -14.72
CA PRO A 174 6.71 -16.34 -14.39
C PRO A 174 7.63 -15.92 -15.55
N ASP A 175 7.12 -15.91 -16.78
CA ASP A 175 7.85 -15.52 -18.00
C ASP A 175 7.88 -14.00 -18.25
N TRP A 176 7.54 -13.17 -17.27
CA TRP A 176 7.61 -11.71 -17.40
C TRP A 176 9.06 -11.26 -17.70
N PRO A 177 9.33 -10.58 -18.84
CA PRO A 177 10.67 -10.18 -19.25
C PRO A 177 11.10 -8.93 -18.45
N GLY A 178 11.42 -9.13 -17.17
CA GLY A 178 11.60 -8.07 -16.18
C GLY A 178 12.88 -7.23 -16.26
N ARG A 179 13.61 -7.18 -17.40
CA ARG A 179 14.72 -6.23 -17.58
C ARG A 179 14.89 -5.83 -19.05
N PRO A 180 14.84 -4.54 -19.43
CA PRO A 180 15.59 -4.09 -20.59
C PRO A 180 17.08 -4.26 -20.26
N GLY A 181 17.79 -5.08 -21.05
CA GLY A 181 19.21 -5.35 -20.85
C GLY A 181 20.01 -4.05 -20.75
N ARG A 182 20.90 -3.94 -19.76
CA ARG A 182 21.88 -2.85 -19.70
C ARG A 182 22.65 -2.84 -21.04
N PRO A 183 22.70 -1.73 -21.79
CA PRO A 183 23.62 -1.64 -22.91
C PRO A 183 25.03 -1.78 -22.35
N GLY A 184 25.74 -2.82 -22.81
CA GLY A 184 27.12 -3.06 -22.42
C GLY A 184 27.97 -1.83 -22.72
N ARG A 185 28.74 -1.37 -21.73
CA ARG A 185 29.78 -0.37 -21.96
C ARG A 185 30.79 -0.97 -22.96
N PRO A 186 31.08 -0.32 -24.09
CA PRO A 186 32.23 -0.69 -24.89
C PRO A 186 33.50 -0.38 -24.09
N GLY A 187 34.35 -1.39 -23.93
CA GLY A 187 35.74 -1.24 -23.51
C GLY A 187 36.64 -0.89 -24.68
#